data_AF-A0A1E4TEB5-F1
#
_entry.id   AF-A0A1E4TEB5-F1
#
_cell.length_a   1.000
_cell.length_b   1.000
_cell.length_c   1.000
_cell.angle_alpha   90.00
_cell.angle_beta   90.00
_cell.angle_gamma   90.00
#
_symmetry.space_group_name_H-M   'P 1'
#
loop_
_entity.id
_entity.type
_entity.pdbx_description
1 polymer ?
#
loop_
_entity_poly.entity_id
_entity_poly.type
_entity_poly.pdbx_seq_one_letter_code
_entity_poly.pdbx_strand_id
1 'polypeptide(L)'
;IDLNQSDWKERLHDKYFPNLPLESDKLKWMEPVTEEEDAQYSPMLRFIAPSELRFDFQGRLITPKASVMIDSSEGLHHHSDAPGAAGYTLAELSHLSRSTVPSQRCIAISSIGKVLYRAKHNRFGDEISKSIRDLVEPTGVIGNLLDASDEKKTKHLATRTMAVEALWLW
;
A
#
# COMPACT_ATOMS: atom_id res chain seq x y z
N ILE A 1 6.76 7.47 -32.13
CA ILE A 1 7.86 6.72 -31.49
C ILE A 1 7.19 5.47 -30.98
N ASP A 2 7.70 4.30 -31.36
CA ASP A 2 7.19 3.03 -30.84
C ASP A 2 7.83 2.80 -29.48
N LEU A 3 7.00 2.68 -28.43
CA LEU A 3 7.46 2.52 -27.05
C LEU A 3 7.91 1.09 -26.73
N ASN A 4 7.67 0.14 -27.64
CA ASN A 4 8.06 -1.26 -27.46
C ASN A 4 9.48 -1.57 -27.95
N GLN A 5 10.19 -0.59 -28.51
CA GLN A 5 11.59 -0.75 -28.96
C GLN A 5 12.55 -0.37 -27.83
N SER A 6 13.62 -1.12 -27.64
CA SER A 6 14.57 -0.91 -26.53
C SER A 6 15.26 0.47 -26.55
N ASP A 7 15.32 1.13 -27.71
CA ASP A 7 15.94 2.44 -27.95
C ASP A 7 14.93 3.61 -27.87
N TRP A 8 13.68 3.37 -27.43
CA TRP A 8 12.62 4.39 -27.48
C TRP A 8 12.96 5.68 -26.71
N LYS A 9 13.76 5.59 -25.63
CA LYS A 9 14.20 6.72 -24.81
C LYS A 9 15.12 7.66 -25.58
N GLU A 10 16.09 7.10 -26.29
CA GLU A 10 17.06 7.83 -27.10
C GLU A 10 16.33 8.53 -28.25
N ARG A 11 15.42 7.82 -28.92
CA ARG A 11 14.58 8.38 -29.99
C ARG A 11 13.61 9.47 -29.51
N LEU A 12 13.12 9.37 -28.28
CA LEU A 12 12.26 10.39 -27.67
C LEU A 12 13.05 11.64 -27.32
N HIS A 13 14.25 11.47 -26.76
CA HIS A 13 15.17 12.56 -26.47
C HIS A 13 15.63 13.27 -27.74
N ASP A 14 16.13 12.55 -28.74
CA ASP A 14 16.61 13.11 -30.01
C ASP A 14 15.51 13.90 -30.75
N LYS A 15 14.26 13.44 -30.68
CA LYS A 15 13.16 14.06 -31.42
C LYS A 15 12.58 15.28 -30.73
N TYR A 16 12.43 15.26 -29.41
CA TYR A 16 11.66 16.27 -28.68
C TYR A 16 12.52 17.13 -27.74
N PHE A 17 13.69 16.63 -27.31
CA PHE A 17 14.56 17.28 -26.34
C PHE A 17 16.06 17.25 -26.72
N PRO A 18 16.46 17.42 -28.01
CA PRO A 18 17.84 17.19 -28.45
C PRO A 18 18.87 18.13 -27.80
N ASN A 19 18.43 19.28 -27.29
CA ASN A 19 19.30 20.27 -26.64
C ASN A 19 19.35 20.13 -25.11
N LEU A 20 18.61 19.18 -24.52
CA LEU A 20 18.61 18.92 -23.08
C LEU A 20 19.66 17.83 -22.77
N PRO A 21 20.35 17.86 -21.63
CA PRO A 21 21.13 16.70 -21.19
C PRO A 21 20.25 15.47 -21.05
N LEU A 22 20.75 14.29 -21.44
CA LEU A 22 20.03 13.02 -21.28
C LEU A 22 19.98 12.65 -19.79
N GLU A 23 18.96 13.12 -19.09
CA GLU A 23 18.74 12.79 -17.67
C GLU A 23 17.96 11.47 -17.57
N SER A 24 18.62 10.35 -17.86
CA SER A 24 18.04 9.00 -17.86
C SER A 24 17.31 8.65 -16.56
N ASP A 25 17.80 9.16 -15.43
CA ASP A 25 17.18 8.99 -14.12
C ASP A 25 15.77 9.58 -14.02
N LYS A 26 15.48 10.69 -14.72
CA LYS A 26 14.13 11.28 -14.76
C LYS A 26 13.15 10.49 -15.62
N LEU A 27 13.64 9.54 -16.42
CA LEU A 27 12.85 8.69 -17.31
C LEU A 27 12.74 7.24 -16.80
N LYS A 28 13.28 6.93 -15.62
CA LYS A 28 13.19 5.59 -15.01
C LYS A 28 11.74 5.16 -14.74
N TRP A 29 10.86 6.09 -14.39
CA TRP A 29 9.44 5.80 -14.15
C TRP A 29 8.67 5.28 -15.38
N MET A 30 9.23 5.45 -16.59
CA MET A 30 8.64 4.95 -17.84
C MET A 30 9.14 3.56 -18.24
N GLU A 31 10.05 2.96 -17.46
CA GLU A 31 10.46 1.59 -17.68
C GLU A 31 9.35 0.63 -17.24
N PRO A 32 9.19 -0.51 -17.93
CA PRO A 32 8.33 -1.56 -17.42
C PRO A 32 8.85 -2.00 -16.05
N VAL A 33 7.93 -2.33 -15.15
CA VAL A 33 8.22 -2.92 -13.85
C VAL A 33 9.08 -4.17 -14.06
N THR A 34 10.10 -4.35 -13.24
CA THR A 34 10.99 -5.51 -13.33
C THR A 34 10.25 -6.78 -12.92
N GLU A 35 10.68 -7.94 -13.45
CA GLU A 35 10.13 -9.24 -13.04
C GLU A 35 10.32 -9.49 -11.53
N GLU A 36 11.34 -8.87 -10.93
CA GLU A 36 11.66 -8.96 -9.50
C GLU A 36 10.65 -8.18 -8.63
N GLU A 37 10.28 -6.97 -9.05
CA GLU A 37 9.23 -6.15 -8.40
C GLU A 37 7.85 -6.81 -8.51
N ASP A 38 7.53 -7.43 -9.65
CA ASP A 38 6.29 -8.22 -9.82
C ASP A 38 6.34 -9.56 -9.06
N ALA A 39 7.51 -10.14 -8.85
CA ALA A 39 7.66 -11.41 -8.15
C ALA A 39 7.41 -11.32 -6.64
N GLN A 40 7.53 -10.12 -6.04
CA GLN A 40 7.46 -9.91 -4.59
C GLN A 40 6.11 -10.33 -3.97
N TYR A 41 5.04 -10.38 -4.77
CA TYR A 41 3.75 -10.93 -4.35
C TYR A 41 3.14 -11.90 -5.37
N SER A 42 3.97 -12.77 -5.93
CA SER A 42 3.57 -13.71 -6.98
C SER A 42 2.80 -14.94 -6.45
N PRO A 43 1.82 -15.49 -7.21
CA PRO A 43 1.15 -16.76 -6.90
C PRO A 43 2.09 -17.96 -6.70
N MET A 44 3.34 -17.88 -7.17
CA MET A 44 4.34 -18.95 -7.02
C MET A 44 5.09 -18.90 -5.69
N LEU A 45 4.87 -17.88 -4.87
CA LEU A 45 5.49 -17.77 -3.54
C LEU A 45 5.05 -18.92 -2.64
N ARG A 46 6.02 -19.55 -1.99
CA ARG A 46 5.79 -20.62 -0.99
C ARG A 46 5.65 -20.08 0.43
N PHE A 47 6.19 -18.89 0.66
CA PHE A 47 6.19 -18.21 1.95
C PHE A 47 5.96 -16.73 1.71
N ILE A 48 5.24 -16.09 2.62
CA ILE A 48 4.96 -14.65 2.62
C ILE A 48 5.40 -14.16 3.99
N ALA A 49 6.31 -13.18 4.02
CA ALA A 49 6.68 -12.58 5.29
C ALA A 49 5.47 -11.86 5.90
N PRO A 50 5.31 -11.85 7.24
CA PRO A 50 4.20 -11.12 7.86
C PRO A 50 4.08 -9.66 7.40
N SER A 51 5.20 -8.98 7.21
CA SER A 51 5.25 -7.58 6.72
C SER A 51 4.73 -7.39 5.31
N GLU A 52 4.68 -8.46 4.51
CA GLU A 52 4.21 -8.48 3.12
C GLU A 52 2.75 -8.93 3.00
N LEU A 53 2.07 -9.24 4.12
CA LEU A 53 0.65 -9.55 4.10
C LEU A 53 -0.15 -8.34 3.59
N ARG A 54 -0.96 -8.55 2.55
CA ARG A 54 -1.77 -7.50 1.91
C ARG A 54 -3.23 -7.60 2.30
N PHE A 55 -3.86 -6.43 2.49
CA PHE A 55 -5.24 -6.30 2.92
C PHE A 55 -6.04 -5.42 1.97
N ASP A 56 -7.31 -5.75 1.78
CA ASP A 56 -8.26 -4.86 1.12
C ASP A 56 -8.80 -3.78 2.09
N PHE A 57 -9.63 -2.88 1.57
CA PHE A 57 -10.21 -1.79 2.37
C PHE A 57 -11.19 -2.26 3.46
N GLN A 58 -11.61 -3.52 3.42
CA GLN A 58 -12.46 -4.22 4.38
C GLN A 58 -11.63 -4.99 5.43
N GLY A 59 -10.30 -4.87 5.36
CA GLY A 59 -9.33 -5.53 6.23
C GLY A 59 -9.23 -7.04 6.01
N ARG A 60 -9.68 -7.56 4.87
CA ARG A 60 -9.56 -8.98 4.53
C ARG A 60 -8.18 -9.23 3.92
N LEU A 61 -7.59 -10.38 4.24
CA LEU A 61 -6.32 -10.80 3.66
C LEU A 61 -6.51 -11.11 2.17
N ILE A 62 -5.66 -10.56 1.32
CA ILE A 62 -5.56 -10.89 -0.10
C ILE A 62 -4.39 -11.87 -0.24
N THR A 63 -4.62 -13.03 -0.83
CA THR A 63 -3.53 -13.97 -1.14
C THR A 63 -2.86 -13.58 -2.46
N PRO A 64 -1.59 -13.98 -2.72
CA PRO A 64 -0.93 -13.70 -4.00
C PRO A 64 -1.74 -14.15 -5.22
N LYS A 65 -2.40 -15.32 -5.12
CA LYS A 65 -3.30 -15.81 -6.17
C LYS A 65 -4.54 -14.94 -6.37
N ALA A 66 -5.11 -14.39 -5.30
CA ALA A 66 -6.24 -13.47 -5.39
C ALA A 66 -5.81 -12.09 -5.92
N SER A 67 -4.61 -11.64 -5.54
CA SER A 67 -4.05 -10.34 -5.89
C SER A 67 -4.03 -10.10 -7.41
N VAL A 68 -3.55 -11.10 -8.18
CA VAL A 68 -3.47 -11.02 -9.66
C VAL A 68 -4.83 -11.05 -10.37
N MET A 69 -5.91 -11.40 -9.67
CA MET A 69 -7.27 -11.45 -10.24
C MET A 69 -8.08 -10.18 -9.98
N ILE A 70 -7.58 -9.26 -9.15
CA ILE A 70 -8.27 -8.04 -8.78
C ILE A 70 -8.03 -6.97 -9.84
N ASP A 71 -9.11 -6.41 -10.38
CA ASP A 71 -9.02 -5.33 -11.37
C ASP A 71 -8.35 -4.08 -10.77
N SER A 72 -7.52 -3.43 -11.57
CA SER A 72 -6.92 -2.12 -11.27
C SER A 72 -7.93 -1.06 -10.84
N SER A 73 -9.16 -1.10 -11.35
CA SER A 73 -10.24 -0.16 -11.04
C SER A 73 -10.71 -0.20 -9.58
N GLU A 74 -10.38 -1.26 -8.84
CA GLU A 74 -10.73 -1.40 -7.42
C GLU A 74 -9.91 -0.48 -6.49
N GLY A 75 -8.92 0.23 -7.02
CA GLY A 75 -8.08 1.18 -6.26
C GLY A 75 -7.14 0.51 -5.25
N LEU A 76 -6.97 -0.81 -5.36
CA LEU A 76 -6.13 -1.62 -4.48
C LEU A 76 -4.67 -1.72 -4.95
N HIS A 77 -4.29 -1.07 -6.05
CA HIS A 77 -2.97 -1.20 -6.68
C HIS A 77 -2.10 0.07 -6.56
N HIS A 78 -2.40 0.99 -5.64
CA HIS A 78 -1.71 2.28 -5.53
C HIS A 78 -0.59 2.25 -4.45
N HIS A 79 0.52 1.57 -4.74
CA HIS A 79 1.69 1.53 -3.84
C HIS A 79 3.01 1.47 -4.61
N SER A 80 4.07 1.98 -3.98
CA SER A 80 5.38 2.24 -4.60
C SER A 80 6.25 0.99 -4.80
N ASP A 81 6.11 -0.04 -3.95
CA ASP A 81 7.11 -1.11 -3.85
C ASP A 81 6.71 -2.41 -4.57
N ALA A 82 5.41 -2.63 -4.87
CA ALA A 82 4.95 -3.75 -5.69
C ALA A 82 3.69 -3.36 -6.50
N PRO A 83 3.85 -2.58 -7.57
CA PRO A 83 2.73 -1.96 -8.29
C PRO A 83 1.74 -2.97 -8.90
N GLY A 84 2.17 -4.20 -9.19
CA GLY A 84 1.31 -5.27 -9.72
C GLY A 84 0.46 -6.03 -8.68
N ALA A 85 0.68 -5.79 -7.39
CA ALA A 85 0.10 -6.59 -6.31
C ALA A 85 -1.03 -5.88 -5.58
N ALA A 86 -2.29 -6.20 -5.89
CA ALA A 86 -3.46 -5.66 -5.18
C ALA A 86 -3.39 -5.85 -3.65
N GLY A 87 -3.82 -4.82 -2.93
CA GLY A 87 -3.95 -4.75 -1.48
C GLY A 87 -2.81 -3.98 -0.84
N TYR A 88 -3.03 -3.47 0.36
CA TYR A 88 -2.03 -2.70 1.09
C TYR A 88 -1.46 -3.51 2.25
N THR A 89 -0.16 -3.41 2.47
CA THR A 89 0.47 -3.90 3.71
C THR A 89 0.10 -3.01 4.90
N LEU A 90 0.28 -3.53 6.12
CA LEU A 90 0.04 -2.72 7.32
C LEU A 90 0.97 -1.50 7.38
N ALA A 91 2.20 -1.60 6.87
CA ALA A 91 3.14 -0.50 6.78
C ALA A 91 2.72 0.56 5.76
N GLU A 92 2.23 0.16 4.59
CA GLU A 92 1.70 1.07 3.57
C GLU A 92 0.45 1.80 4.09
N LEU A 93 -0.48 1.08 4.73
CA LEU A 93 -1.64 1.71 5.38
C LEU A 93 -1.22 2.68 6.49
N SER A 94 -0.20 2.32 7.29
CA SER A 94 0.39 3.20 8.30
C SER A 94 0.90 4.50 7.65
N HIS A 95 1.62 4.39 6.54
CA HIS A 95 2.09 5.56 5.80
C HIS A 95 0.92 6.41 5.26
N LEU A 96 -0.05 5.78 4.59
CA LEU A 96 -1.21 6.44 3.99
C LEU A 96 -2.10 7.13 5.02
N SER A 97 -2.15 6.62 6.26
CA SER A 97 -2.88 7.23 7.39
C SER A 97 -2.35 8.62 7.79
N ARG A 98 -1.18 9.01 7.29
CA ARG A 98 -0.58 10.35 7.47
C ARG A 98 -0.77 11.27 6.28
N SER A 99 -1.50 10.84 5.24
CA SER A 99 -1.77 11.67 4.05
C SER A 99 -2.44 13.00 4.42
N THR A 100 -2.07 14.06 3.71
CA THR A 100 -2.73 15.37 3.79
C THR A 100 -4.10 15.37 3.11
N VAL A 101 -4.39 14.35 2.28
CA VAL A 101 -5.66 14.16 1.59
C VAL A 101 -6.65 13.43 2.53
N PRO A 102 -7.75 14.06 2.98
CA PRO A 102 -8.63 13.47 3.99
C PRO A 102 -9.25 12.13 3.58
N SER A 103 -9.61 11.96 2.31
CA SER A 103 -10.23 10.71 1.81
C SER A 103 -9.27 9.52 1.90
N GLN A 104 -8.04 9.67 1.40
CA GLN A 104 -6.98 8.64 1.50
C GLN A 104 -6.73 8.26 2.96
N ARG A 105 -6.62 9.28 3.81
CA ARG A 105 -6.37 9.11 5.24
C ARG A 105 -7.50 8.37 5.95
N CYS A 106 -8.75 8.72 5.66
CA CYS A 106 -9.92 8.02 6.20
C CYS A 106 -9.97 6.54 5.76
N ILE A 107 -9.72 6.28 4.48
CA ILE A 107 -9.68 4.91 3.95
C ILE A 107 -8.62 4.10 4.68
N ALA A 108 -7.38 4.62 4.78
CA ALA A 108 -6.30 3.95 5.48
C ALA A 108 -6.62 3.65 6.95
N ILE A 109 -7.11 4.65 7.70
CA ILE A 109 -7.47 4.50 9.12
C ILE A 109 -8.58 3.46 9.30
N SER A 110 -9.62 3.49 8.45
CA SER A 110 -10.71 2.51 8.50
C SER A 110 -10.21 1.10 8.20
N SER A 111 -9.33 0.95 7.21
CA SER A 111 -8.73 -0.34 6.87
C SER A 111 -7.85 -0.88 8.00
N ILE A 112 -7.00 -0.04 8.60
CA ILE A 112 -6.19 -0.40 9.78
C ILE A 112 -7.10 -0.90 10.90
N GLY A 113 -8.15 -0.15 11.27
CA GLY A 113 -9.08 -0.56 12.34
C GLY A 113 -9.71 -1.93 12.09
N LYS A 114 -10.09 -2.22 10.84
CA LYS A 114 -10.65 -3.54 10.46
C LYS A 114 -9.61 -4.67 10.51
N VAL A 115 -8.38 -4.42 10.07
CA VAL A 115 -7.27 -5.39 10.17
C VAL A 115 -6.98 -5.71 11.64
N LEU A 116 -6.83 -4.68 12.46
CA LEU A 116 -6.57 -4.80 13.90
C LEU A 116 -7.70 -5.55 14.62
N TYR A 117 -8.96 -5.20 14.33
CA TYR A 117 -10.13 -5.90 14.85
C TYR A 117 -10.10 -7.40 14.52
N ARG A 118 -9.88 -7.74 13.25
CA ARG A 118 -9.84 -9.12 12.79
C ARG A 118 -8.68 -9.90 13.40
N ALA A 119 -7.52 -9.26 13.55
CA ALA A 119 -6.34 -9.86 14.18
C ALA A 119 -6.61 -10.18 15.66
N LYS A 120 -7.15 -9.21 16.43
CA LYS A 120 -7.53 -9.36 17.85
C LYS A 120 -8.50 -10.51 18.09
N HIS A 121 -9.44 -10.72 17.16
CA HIS A 121 -10.47 -11.76 17.25
C HIS A 121 -10.10 -13.06 16.51
N ASN A 122 -8.81 -13.28 16.21
CA ASN A 122 -8.29 -14.47 15.51
C ASN A 122 -9.02 -14.83 14.20
N ARG A 123 -9.52 -13.82 13.47
CA ARG A 123 -10.26 -14.04 12.20
C ARG A 123 -9.37 -14.45 11.03
N PHE A 124 -8.03 -14.38 11.19
CA PHE A 124 -7.05 -14.85 10.22
C PHE A 124 -6.43 -16.21 10.59
N GLY A 125 -6.86 -16.82 11.70
CA GLY A 125 -6.16 -17.94 12.33
C GLY A 125 -5.05 -17.49 13.27
N ASP A 126 -4.66 -18.36 14.20
CA ASP A 126 -3.82 -17.98 15.35
C ASP A 126 -2.44 -17.46 14.96
N GLU A 127 -1.76 -18.12 14.02
CA GLU A 127 -0.42 -17.74 13.57
C GLU A 127 -0.42 -16.37 12.87
N ILE A 128 -1.26 -16.19 11.86
CA ILE A 128 -1.35 -14.93 11.10
C ILE A 128 -1.80 -13.79 12.01
N SER A 129 -2.82 -14.02 12.85
CA SER A 129 -3.28 -13.02 13.81
C SER A 129 -2.20 -12.64 14.82
N LYS A 130 -1.36 -13.59 15.26
CA LYS A 130 -0.20 -13.27 16.11
C LYS A 130 0.81 -12.41 15.35
N SER A 131 1.20 -12.81 14.14
CA SER A 131 2.18 -12.04 13.36
C SER A 131 1.70 -10.63 13.01
N ILE A 132 0.40 -10.43 12.74
CA ILE A 132 -0.16 -9.07 12.56
C ILE A 132 -0.04 -8.25 13.83
N ARG A 133 -0.32 -8.83 15.00
CA ARG A 133 -0.17 -8.14 16.30
C ARG A 133 1.30 -7.75 16.56
N ASP A 134 2.24 -8.63 16.21
CA ASP A 134 3.68 -8.37 16.33
C ASP A 134 4.15 -7.23 15.40
N LEU A 135 3.43 -6.94 14.32
CA LEU A 135 3.71 -5.83 13.40
C LEU A 135 3.17 -4.47 13.85
N VAL A 136 2.29 -4.42 14.87
CA VAL A 136 1.62 -3.17 15.27
C VAL A 136 2.59 -2.12 15.80
N GLU A 137 3.55 -2.55 16.63
CA GLU A 137 4.59 -1.67 17.15
C GLU A 137 5.54 -1.17 16.03
N PRO A 138 6.22 -2.03 15.24
CA PRO A 138 7.19 -1.57 14.25
C PRO A 138 6.57 -0.75 13.13
N THR A 139 5.30 -0.95 12.80
CA THR A 139 4.60 -0.12 11.80
C THR A 139 4.17 1.24 12.36
N GLY A 140 4.17 1.43 13.68
CA GLY A 140 3.74 2.68 14.33
C GLY A 140 2.26 3.01 14.14
N VAL A 141 1.43 2.03 13.75
CA VAL A 141 0.02 2.28 13.40
C VAL A 141 -0.77 2.89 14.57
N ILE A 142 -0.51 2.45 15.81
CA ILE A 142 -1.20 3.00 16.99
C ILE A 142 -0.84 4.46 17.21
N GLY A 143 0.44 4.83 17.05
CA GLY A 143 0.88 6.22 17.14
C GLY A 143 0.17 7.11 16.13
N ASN A 144 0.05 6.65 14.88
CA ASN A 144 -0.67 7.39 13.84
C ASN A 144 -2.17 7.50 14.13
N LEU A 145 -2.80 6.45 14.67
CA LEU A 145 -4.22 6.48 15.07
C LEU A 145 -4.43 7.46 16.24
N LEU A 146 -3.56 7.47 17.23
CA LEU A 146 -3.59 8.44 18.34
C LEU A 146 -3.49 9.87 17.80
N ASP A 147 -2.53 10.15 16.94
CA ASP A 147 -2.37 11.47 16.29
C ASP A 147 -3.58 11.85 15.43
N ALA A 148 -4.17 10.87 14.76
CA ALA A 148 -5.37 11.08 13.96
C ALA A 148 -6.62 11.34 14.79
N SER A 149 -6.70 10.78 16.01
CA SER A 149 -7.82 11.00 16.94
C SER A 149 -7.76 12.35 17.66
N ASP A 150 -6.56 12.94 17.79
CA ASP A 150 -6.34 14.20 18.51
C ASP A 150 -6.93 15.40 17.75
N GLU A 151 -7.86 16.11 18.38
CA GLU A 151 -8.49 17.32 17.85
C GLU A 151 -7.53 18.46 17.56
N LYS A 152 -6.41 18.55 18.30
CA LYS A 152 -5.39 19.58 18.13
C LYS A 152 -4.52 19.31 16.90
N LYS A 153 -4.34 18.03 16.54
CA LYS A 153 -3.53 17.60 15.39
C LYS A 153 -4.35 17.41 14.13
N THR A 154 -5.61 17.00 14.27
CA THR A 154 -6.45 16.61 13.14
C THR A 154 -7.71 17.45 13.08
N LYS A 155 -7.82 18.31 12.06
CA LYS A 155 -9.01 19.18 11.87
C LYS A 155 -10.23 18.44 11.33
N HIS A 156 -10.02 17.42 10.50
CA HIS A 156 -11.10 16.73 9.79
C HIS A 156 -11.86 15.77 10.72
N LEU A 157 -13.14 16.06 10.98
CA LEU A 157 -13.94 15.33 11.98
C LEU A 157 -14.04 13.84 11.68
N ALA A 158 -14.36 13.45 10.45
CA ALA A 158 -14.53 12.04 10.11
C ALA A 158 -13.25 11.23 10.33
N THR A 159 -12.09 11.84 10.06
CA THR A 159 -10.78 11.22 10.30
C THR A 159 -10.57 10.94 11.77
N ARG A 160 -10.91 11.89 12.65
CA ARG A 160 -10.86 11.68 14.10
C ARG A 160 -11.80 10.58 14.55
N THR A 161 -13.06 10.63 14.12
CA THR A 161 -14.07 9.63 14.49
C THR A 161 -13.64 8.23 14.10
N MET A 162 -13.16 8.03 12.87
CA MET A 162 -12.66 6.74 12.41
C MET A 162 -11.41 6.29 13.18
N ALA A 163 -10.53 7.22 13.57
CA ALA A 163 -9.35 6.89 14.37
C ALA A 163 -9.71 6.45 15.79
N VAL A 164 -10.66 7.15 16.43
CA VAL A 164 -11.20 6.75 17.73
C VAL A 164 -11.85 5.37 17.65
N GLU A 165 -12.65 5.12 16.60
CA GLU A 165 -13.26 3.80 16.37
C GLU A 165 -12.19 2.71 16.18
N ALA A 166 -11.18 2.96 15.34
CA ALA A 166 -10.10 2.01 15.12
C ALA A 166 -9.32 1.68 16.40
N LEU A 167 -9.07 2.68 17.26
CA LEU A 167 -8.43 2.49 18.57
C LEU A 167 -9.30 1.68 19.52
N TRP A 168 -10.62 1.84 19.47
CA TRP A 168 -11.57 1.07 20.28
C TRP A 168 -11.70 -0.40 19.87
N LEU A 169 -11.55 -0.66 18.56
CA LEU A 169 -11.66 -2.02 18.01
C LEU A 169 -10.38 -2.85 18.24
N TRP A 170 -9.25 -2.18 18.48
CA TRP A 170 -7.97 -2.78 18.85
C TRP A 170 -7.90 -3.15 20.34
#